data_AF-A0A8T4DKV3-F1
#
_entry.id   AF-A0A8T4DKV3-F1
#
_cell.length_a   1.000
_cell.length_b   1.000
_cell.length_c   1.000
_cell.angle_alpha   90.00
_cell.angle_beta   90.00
_cell.angle_gamma   90.00
#
_symmetry.space_group_name_H-M   'P 1'
#
loop_
_entity.id
_entity.type
_entity.pdbx_description
1 polymer ?
#
loop_
_entity_poly.entity_id
_entity_poly.type
_entity_poly.pdbx_seq_one_letter_code
_entity_poly.pdbx_strand_id
1 'polypeptide(L)'
;MNENKFERLGLCQDLLRAIPFDSPTEIQEKSIPPILERKDVIAGSATGSGKTLAFAAGIIQNSSRDSGVQAIVLVPTRELAQQVAEEFNEFSKYKPLKVVCVYGGVGLGPQVDALRTAEAVVGTPGRVLDLLERNAFRLNLVKCLVLDEADRMLDMGFIQDVRKIMRQCPNSRQTLLFSATITRQIADLAQDFMHGPVHVSVQNFVDPTKLKQIYYDVIDDKLKFSLLLHFLKSERGGLAMVFCNTQSTTDFVSRQLQKNGIDALAIHGGFSQAKRNQTMERFHDNKFHVLVCTDVAARGLDISGISHVYNYDIPKDSKSYVHRIGRTARAGKEGLAISIIGQRDHEAFSAVMRINDTKIERGELPQFEKIRFQHSQSHSFEGGGRGGDRGRQGGFHSHSRGPNRGPSRGFGSSGGRRHEGGPRREGQGSPREGRNERREGSSEGREGRQGGRGFGDRPRPRTSGGGGYRGGQGKGPRRFQQRRD
;
A
#
# COMPACT_ATOMS: atom_id res chain seq x y z
N MET A 1 30.41 -23.94 14.76
CA MET A 1 29.70 -23.04 13.82
C MET A 1 28.22 -23.14 14.15
N ASN A 2 27.45 -22.06 14.09
CA ASN A 2 25.99 -22.19 14.17
C ASN A 2 25.52 -22.87 12.88
N GLU A 3 24.66 -23.88 12.99
CA GLU A 3 24.03 -24.50 11.84
C GLU A 3 22.93 -23.57 11.31
N ASN A 4 23.05 -23.09 10.08
CA ASN A 4 22.04 -22.23 9.48
C ASN A 4 20.81 -23.07 9.13
N LYS A 5 19.75 -22.97 9.93
CA LYS A 5 18.57 -23.86 9.80
C LYS A 5 17.81 -23.67 8.50
N PHE A 6 18.02 -22.56 7.78
CA PHE A 6 17.45 -22.35 6.44
C PHE A 6 17.98 -23.32 5.39
N GLU A 7 19.16 -23.92 5.57
CA GLU A 7 19.71 -24.94 4.66
C GLU A 7 18.76 -26.13 4.50
N ARG A 8 18.05 -26.48 5.57
CA ARG A 8 17.07 -27.58 5.61
C ARG A 8 15.76 -27.26 4.85
N LEU A 9 15.56 -26.02 4.39
CA LEU A 9 14.36 -25.58 3.66
C LEU A 9 14.52 -25.60 2.12
N GLY A 10 15.64 -26.09 1.59
CA GLY A 10 15.85 -26.24 0.14
C GLY A 10 16.18 -24.93 -0.60
N LEU A 11 16.65 -23.92 0.12
CA LEU A 11 17.03 -22.63 -0.46
C LEU A 11 18.40 -22.69 -1.18
N CYS A 12 18.54 -21.96 -2.27
CA CYS A 12 19.82 -21.85 -2.98
C CYS A 12 20.81 -20.95 -2.21
N GLN A 13 22.11 -21.23 -2.37
CA GLN A 13 23.19 -20.57 -1.63
C GLN A 13 23.18 -19.04 -1.71
N ASP A 14 22.73 -18.46 -2.83
CA ASP A 14 22.59 -17.01 -2.99
C ASP A 14 21.52 -16.40 -2.06
N LEU A 15 20.41 -17.12 -1.82
CA LEU A 15 19.38 -16.71 -0.87
C LEU A 15 19.83 -16.94 0.57
N LEU A 16 20.47 -18.08 0.85
CA LEU A 16 21.04 -18.37 2.17
C LEU A 16 22.06 -17.30 2.61
N ARG A 17 22.85 -16.76 1.68
CA ARG A 17 23.79 -15.65 1.93
C ARG A 17 23.09 -14.29 2.09
N ALA A 18 21.87 -14.13 1.57
CA ALA A 18 21.11 -12.88 1.66
C ALA A 18 20.27 -12.76 2.95
N ILE A 19 19.97 -13.87 3.61
CA ILE A 19 19.16 -13.90 4.85
C ILE A 19 20.04 -13.52 6.05
N PRO A 20 19.73 -12.44 6.80
CA PRO A 20 20.59 -11.96 7.90
C PRO A 20 20.31 -12.63 9.26
N PHE A 21 19.73 -13.85 9.30
CA PHE A 21 19.39 -14.56 10.54
C PHE A 21 19.51 -16.10 10.43
N ASP A 22 20.03 -16.73 11.50
CA ASP A 22 20.39 -18.17 11.56
C ASP A 22 19.21 -19.15 11.65
N SER A 23 17.97 -18.67 11.81
CA SER A 23 16.80 -19.54 12.07
C SER A 23 15.51 -18.99 11.47
N PRO A 24 14.71 -19.83 10.79
CA PRO A 24 13.41 -19.46 10.23
C PRO A 24 12.34 -19.27 11.32
N THR A 25 11.30 -18.51 10.98
CA THR A 25 10.04 -18.49 11.75
C THR A 25 9.15 -19.66 11.36
N GLU A 26 8.20 -20.05 12.23
CA GLU A 26 7.28 -21.17 11.98
C GLU A 26 6.51 -21.06 10.64
N ILE A 27 6.20 -19.83 10.20
CA ILE A 27 5.56 -19.59 8.89
C ILE A 27 6.54 -19.78 7.73
N GLN A 28 7.83 -19.46 7.90
CA GLN A 28 8.87 -19.72 6.91
C GLN A 28 9.14 -21.23 6.80
N GLU A 29 9.27 -21.94 7.92
CA GLU A 29 9.45 -23.40 7.94
C GLU A 29 8.30 -24.13 7.24
N LYS A 30 7.05 -23.74 7.52
CA LYS A 30 5.86 -24.41 6.97
C LYS A 30 5.49 -23.96 5.54
N SER A 31 5.82 -22.73 5.13
CA SER A 31 5.47 -22.22 3.80
C SER A 31 6.58 -22.32 2.76
N ILE A 32 7.87 -22.22 3.11
CA ILE A 32 8.95 -22.23 2.10
C ILE A 32 8.96 -23.53 1.28
N PRO A 33 8.94 -24.75 1.87
CA PRO A 33 8.96 -25.99 1.09
C PRO A 33 7.82 -26.12 0.05
N PRO A 34 6.51 -25.99 0.39
CA PRO A 34 5.45 -26.07 -0.61
C PRO A 34 5.49 -24.92 -1.63
N ILE A 35 6.00 -23.74 -1.25
CA ILE A 35 6.22 -22.63 -2.18
C ILE A 35 7.30 -22.99 -3.23
N LEU A 36 8.42 -23.59 -2.82
CA LEU A 36 9.48 -24.04 -3.74
C LEU A 36 9.00 -25.16 -4.66
N GLU A 37 8.18 -26.09 -4.13
CA GLU A 37 7.50 -27.15 -4.88
C GLU A 37 6.42 -26.66 -5.86
N ARG A 38 6.25 -25.34 -6.03
CA ARG A 38 5.26 -24.69 -6.90
C ARG A 38 3.79 -24.94 -6.55
N LYS A 39 3.50 -25.43 -5.33
CA LYS A 39 2.13 -25.62 -4.84
C LYS A 39 1.52 -24.27 -4.49
N ASP A 40 0.21 -24.15 -4.67
CA ASP A 40 -0.56 -23.03 -4.12
C ASP A 40 -0.57 -23.11 -2.59
N VAL A 41 -0.57 -21.96 -1.90
CA VAL A 41 -0.53 -21.91 -0.42
C VAL A 41 -1.51 -20.88 0.11
N ILE A 42 -2.29 -21.27 1.12
CA ILE A 42 -3.11 -20.37 1.92
C ILE A 42 -2.50 -20.30 3.32
N ALA A 43 -2.02 -19.13 3.71
CA ALA A 43 -1.17 -18.91 4.87
C ALA A 43 -1.79 -17.93 5.87
N GLY A 44 -2.26 -18.45 7.01
CA GLY A 44 -2.79 -17.66 8.13
C GLY A 44 -1.69 -17.26 9.10
N SER A 45 -1.38 -15.96 9.22
CA SER A 45 -0.51 -15.42 10.29
C SER A 45 -0.57 -13.88 10.41
N ALA A 46 -0.39 -13.36 11.62
CA ALA A 46 -0.31 -11.91 11.90
C ALA A 46 0.84 -11.18 11.17
N THR A 47 0.73 -9.86 11.01
CA THR A 47 1.78 -8.99 10.41
C THR A 47 3.08 -9.04 11.21
N GLY A 48 4.24 -9.02 10.54
CA GLY A 48 5.55 -9.15 11.19
C GLY A 48 6.01 -10.58 11.47
N SER A 49 5.29 -11.61 10.98
CA SER A 49 5.68 -13.02 11.15
C SER A 49 6.82 -13.50 10.22
N GLY A 50 7.38 -12.62 9.38
CA GLY A 50 8.41 -12.99 8.40
C GLY A 50 7.88 -13.58 7.09
N LYS A 51 6.59 -13.37 6.77
CA LYS A 51 5.94 -13.84 5.52
C LYS A 51 6.70 -13.47 4.25
N THR A 52 7.22 -12.25 4.16
CA THR A 52 7.82 -11.73 2.91
C THR A 52 8.93 -12.63 2.43
N LEU A 53 9.85 -13.04 3.31
CA LEU A 53 10.94 -13.95 2.97
C LEU A 53 10.42 -15.28 2.38
N ALA A 54 9.30 -15.81 2.90
CA ALA A 54 8.76 -17.09 2.44
C ALA A 54 8.31 -17.02 0.96
N PHE A 55 7.62 -15.96 0.55
CA PHE A 55 7.23 -15.77 -0.85
C PHE A 55 8.32 -15.12 -1.73
N ALA A 56 9.17 -14.27 -1.16
CA ALA A 56 10.33 -13.70 -1.84
C ALA A 56 11.32 -14.77 -2.27
N ALA A 57 11.73 -15.66 -1.37
CA ALA A 57 12.57 -16.81 -1.70
C ALA A 57 11.92 -17.69 -2.77
N GLY A 58 10.61 -17.95 -2.63
CA GLY A 58 9.78 -18.64 -3.61
C GLY A 58 9.74 -18.06 -5.01
N ILE A 59 9.95 -16.75 -5.14
CA ILE A 59 10.01 -16.01 -6.41
C ILE A 59 11.46 -15.90 -6.92
N ILE A 60 12.41 -15.48 -6.07
CA ILE A 60 13.82 -15.21 -6.40
C ILE A 60 14.54 -16.49 -6.81
N GLN A 61 14.31 -17.62 -6.10
CA GLN A 61 14.90 -18.92 -6.48
C GLN A 61 14.48 -19.38 -7.88
N ASN A 62 13.34 -18.87 -8.36
CA ASN A 62 12.43 -19.53 -9.28
C ASN A 62 12.09 -18.65 -10.51
N SER A 63 12.75 -17.50 -10.63
CA SER A 63 12.63 -16.53 -11.72
C SER A 63 13.89 -16.52 -12.59
N SER A 64 13.71 -16.26 -13.88
CA SER A 64 14.77 -16.13 -14.88
C SER A 64 15.03 -14.65 -15.15
N ARG A 65 16.29 -14.23 -15.31
CA ARG A 65 16.59 -12.82 -15.66
C ARG A 65 16.12 -12.48 -17.07
N ASP A 66 15.85 -11.21 -17.31
CA ASP A 66 15.51 -10.61 -18.61
C ASP A 66 14.31 -11.28 -19.33
N SER A 67 13.51 -12.04 -18.58
CA SER A 67 12.39 -12.85 -19.09
C SER A 67 11.01 -12.18 -18.86
N GLY A 68 11.00 -10.87 -18.63
CA GLY A 68 9.79 -10.09 -18.30
C GLY A 68 9.15 -10.47 -16.97
N VAL A 69 7.97 -9.90 -16.71
CA VAL A 69 7.25 -10.02 -15.44
C VAL A 69 6.76 -11.46 -15.21
N GLN A 70 7.43 -12.14 -14.28
CA GLN A 70 7.18 -13.53 -13.89
C GLN A 70 6.53 -13.66 -12.52
N ALA A 71 6.56 -12.60 -11.70
CA ALA A 71 5.89 -12.58 -10.42
C ALA A 71 5.11 -11.28 -10.22
N ILE A 72 3.96 -11.36 -9.55
CA ILE A 72 3.22 -10.19 -9.10
C ILE A 72 2.76 -10.35 -7.65
N VAL A 73 3.01 -9.32 -6.83
CA VAL A 73 2.65 -9.27 -5.41
C VAL A 73 1.66 -8.12 -5.22
N LEU A 74 0.42 -8.46 -4.85
CA LEU A 74 -0.64 -7.49 -4.56
C LEU A 74 -0.76 -7.27 -3.06
N VAL A 75 -0.76 -6.00 -2.66
CA VAL A 75 -0.81 -5.54 -1.26
C VAL A 75 -1.81 -4.38 -1.08
N PRO A 76 -2.42 -4.21 0.10
CA PRO A 76 -3.44 -3.19 0.34
C PRO A 76 -2.93 -1.74 0.31
N THR A 77 -1.71 -1.47 0.78
CA THR A 77 -1.19 -0.11 0.97
C THR A 77 0.12 0.13 0.22
N ARG A 78 0.47 1.40 0.06
CA ARG A 78 1.60 1.86 -0.75
C ARG A 78 2.92 1.65 -0.02
N GLU A 79 2.85 1.82 1.30
CA GLU A 79 3.93 1.65 2.25
C GLU A 79 4.35 0.19 2.33
N LEU A 80 3.39 -0.74 2.43
CA LEU A 80 3.68 -2.18 2.33
C LEU A 80 4.22 -2.57 0.94
N ALA A 81 3.76 -1.91 -0.13
CA ALA A 81 4.30 -2.15 -1.47
C ALA A 81 5.77 -1.70 -1.59
N GLN A 82 6.14 -0.60 -0.93
CA GLN A 82 7.51 -0.13 -0.87
C GLN A 82 8.36 -1.06 0.01
N GLN A 83 7.93 -1.35 1.23
CA GLN A 83 8.60 -2.28 2.15
C GLN A 83 8.87 -3.64 1.50
N VAL A 84 7.86 -4.27 0.90
CA VAL A 84 8.01 -5.59 0.25
C VAL A 84 8.96 -5.51 -0.96
N ALA A 85 9.01 -4.38 -1.68
CA ALA A 85 9.99 -4.18 -2.75
C ALA A 85 11.42 -3.98 -2.21
N GLU A 86 11.59 -3.30 -1.08
CA GLU A 86 12.87 -3.11 -0.39
C GLU A 86 13.41 -4.43 0.18
N GLU A 87 12.59 -5.21 0.89
CA GLU A 87 12.92 -6.56 1.36
C GLU A 87 13.27 -7.51 0.19
N PHE A 88 12.56 -7.44 -0.93
CA PHE A 88 12.92 -8.19 -2.14
C PHE A 88 14.28 -7.79 -2.73
N ASN A 89 14.66 -6.51 -2.68
CA ASN A 89 15.96 -6.03 -3.14
C ASN A 89 17.09 -6.51 -2.21
N GLU A 90 16.85 -6.60 -0.90
CA GLU A 90 17.78 -7.21 0.06
C GLU A 90 17.94 -8.71 -0.18
N PHE A 91 16.84 -9.47 -0.23
CA PHE A 91 16.89 -10.93 -0.44
C PHE A 91 17.42 -11.35 -1.83
N SER A 92 17.29 -10.49 -2.85
CA SER A 92 17.82 -10.76 -4.20
C SER A 92 19.26 -10.29 -4.42
N LYS A 93 19.94 -9.74 -3.41
CA LYS A 93 21.31 -9.19 -3.48
C LYS A 93 22.33 -10.07 -4.19
N TYR A 94 22.28 -11.40 -4.01
CA TYR A 94 23.18 -12.36 -4.67
C TYR A 94 22.53 -13.13 -5.83
N LYS A 95 21.21 -13.05 -5.99
CA LYS A 95 20.45 -13.60 -7.14
C LYS A 95 19.55 -12.51 -7.74
N PRO A 96 20.11 -11.57 -8.53
CA PRO A 96 19.47 -10.28 -8.80
C PRO A 96 18.19 -10.39 -9.62
N LEU A 97 17.10 -9.88 -9.03
CA LEU A 97 15.75 -9.82 -9.60
C LEU A 97 15.34 -8.35 -9.81
N LYS A 98 14.83 -8.00 -10.99
CA LYS A 98 14.37 -6.63 -11.30
C LYS A 98 12.96 -6.39 -10.75
N VAL A 99 12.88 -5.86 -9.53
CA VAL A 99 11.64 -5.65 -8.78
C VAL A 99 11.17 -4.20 -8.98
N VAL A 100 9.91 -4.01 -9.39
CA VAL A 100 9.31 -2.68 -9.60
C VAL A 100 8.11 -2.49 -8.69
N CYS A 101 8.15 -1.42 -7.89
CA CYS A 101 7.06 -1.02 -7.00
C CYS A 101 6.06 -0.10 -7.72
N VAL A 102 4.77 -0.45 -7.73
CA VAL A 102 3.72 0.32 -8.41
C VAL A 102 2.54 0.64 -7.50
N TYR A 103 2.35 1.92 -7.18
CA TYR A 103 1.27 2.40 -6.33
C TYR A 103 0.70 3.76 -6.76
N GLY A 104 -0.55 4.01 -6.36
CA GLY A 104 -1.28 5.25 -6.71
C GLY A 104 -0.76 6.50 -5.99
N GLY A 105 -1.21 7.68 -6.41
CA GLY A 105 -0.85 8.96 -5.77
C GLY A 105 0.54 9.53 -6.14
N VAL A 106 1.28 8.83 -7.00
CA VAL A 106 2.50 9.33 -7.67
C VAL A 106 2.35 9.21 -9.19
N GLY A 107 3.21 9.93 -9.93
CA GLY A 107 3.18 10.01 -11.39
C GLY A 107 3.32 8.65 -12.09
N LEU A 108 2.64 8.50 -13.24
CA LEU A 108 2.62 7.24 -13.99
C LEU A 108 3.92 6.98 -14.77
N GLY A 109 4.50 8.01 -15.41
CA GLY A 109 5.67 7.87 -16.30
C GLY A 109 6.81 7.02 -15.71
N PRO A 110 7.37 7.38 -14.54
CA PRO A 110 8.45 6.61 -13.92
C PRO A 110 8.10 5.13 -13.64
N GLN A 111 6.85 4.82 -13.30
CA GLN A 111 6.41 3.43 -13.13
C GLN A 111 6.28 2.70 -14.47
N VAL A 112 5.78 3.36 -15.52
CA VAL A 112 5.70 2.82 -16.89
C VAL A 112 7.09 2.52 -17.45
N ASP A 113 8.05 3.42 -17.25
CA ASP A 113 9.41 3.23 -17.77
C ASP A 113 10.20 2.18 -16.97
N ALA A 114 10.04 2.11 -15.64
CA ALA A 114 10.61 1.03 -14.83
C ALA A 114 10.05 -0.36 -15.23
N LEU A 115 8.73 -0.45 -15.49
CA LEU A 115 8.05 -1.68 -15.90
C LEU A 115 8.61 -2.31 -17.18
N ARG A 116 9.27 -1.54 -18.06
CA ARG A 116 9.89 -2.04 -19.30
C ARG A 116 10.93 -3.14 -19.04
N THR A 117 11.53 -3.16 -17.86
CA THR A 117 12.57 -4.14 -17.48
C THR A 117 12.20 -4.94 -16.23
N ALA A 118 10.94 -4.90 -15.79
CA ALA A 118 10.48 -5.60 -14.60
C ALA A 118 10.48 -7.13 -14.79
N GLU A 119 10.98 -7.84 -13.79
CA GLU A 119 10.92 -9.29 -13.64
C GLU A 119 9.92 -9.69 -12.55
N ALA A 120 9.74 -8.83 -11.54
CA ALA A 120 8.67 -8.92 -10.55
C ALA A 120 8.03 -7.54 -10.32
N VAL A 121 6.72 -7.52 -10.04
CA VAL A 121 5.96 -6.30 -9.73
C VAL A 121 5.32 -6.41 -8.35
N VAL A 122 5.59 -5.43 -7.49
CA VAL A 122 4.94 -5.31 -6.17
C VAL A 122 4.03 -4.09 -6.20
N GLY A 123 2.75 -4.19 -5.80
CA GLY A 123 1.88 -3.03 -5.95
C GLY A 123 0.47 -3.10 -5.38
N THR A 124 -0.16 -1.92 -5.31
CA THR A 124 -1.56 -1.77 -4.89
C THR A 124 -2.51 -2.09 -6.05
N PRO A 125 -3.56 -2.93 -5.88
CA PRO A 125 -4.43 -3.40 -6.95
C PRO A 125 -4.92 -2.33 -7.94
N GLY A 126 -5.41 -1.19 -7.45
CA GLY A 126 -5.93 -0.12 -8.31
C GLY A 126 -4.89 0.47 -9.28
N ARG A 127 -3.62 0.62 -8.87
CA ARG A 127 -2.54 1.10 -9.77
C ARG A 127 -2.01 -0.02 -10.67
N VAL A 128 -1.94 -1.25 -10.17
CA VAL A 128 -1.62 -2.42 -11.01
C VAL A 128 -2.61 -2.51 -12.18
N LEU A 129 -3.91 -2.41 -11.89
CA LEU A 129 -4.96 -2.46 -12.90
C LEU A 129 -4.91 -1.28 -13.88
N ASP A 130 -4.77 -0.05 -13.38
CA ASP A 130 -4.60 1.18 -14.20
C ASP A 130 -3.42 1.07 -15.19
N LEU A 131 -2.31 0.44 -14.77
CA LEU A 131 -1.15 0.18 -15.64
C LEU A 131 -1.39 -0.95 -16.67
N LEU A 132 -2.18 -1.97 -16.32
CA LEU A 132 -2.57 -3.05 -17.22
C LEU A 132 -3.58 -2.58 -18.29
N GLU A 133 -4.60 -1.82 -17.88
CA GLU A 133 -5.60 -1.23 -18.80
C GLU A 133 -4.93 -0.25 -19.79
N ARG A 134 -3.87 0.45 -19.37
CA ARG A 134 -3.00 1.26 -20.24
C ARG A 134 -2.01 0.47 -21.10
N ASN A 135 -1.96 -0.87 -20.98
CA ASN A 135 -1.00 -1.75 -21.65
C ASN A 135 0.48 -1.43 -21.33
N ALA A 136 0.78 -0.85 -20.16
CA ALA A 136 2.15 -0.51 -19.76
C ALA A 136 3.03 -1.75 -19.52
N PHE A 137 2.42 -2.87 -19.16
CA PHE A 137 3.06 -4.19 -19.05
C PHE A 137 2.01 -5.29 -19.28
N ARG A 138 2.42 -6.56 -19.22
CA ARG A 138 1.55 -7.74 -19.40
C ARG A 138 1.87 -8.82 -18.37
N LEU A 139 0.86 -9.61 -18.00
CA LEU A 139 0.98 -10.70 -17.02
C LEU A 139 1.18 -12.07 -17.65
N ASN A 140 1.28 -12.18 -18.98
CA ASN A 140 1.25 -13.47 -19.69
C ASN A 140 2.46 -14.39 -19.43
N LEU A 141 3.48 -13.92 -18.70
CA LEU A 141 4.64 -14.70 -18.26
C LEU A 141 4.66 -14.94 -16.73
N VAL A 142 3.61 -14.50 -16.01
CA VAL A 142 3.50 -14.65 -14.55
C VAL A 142 3.37 -16.12 -14.16
N LYS A 143 4.41 -16.62 -13.48
CA LYS A 143 4.55 -17.95 -12.89
C LYS A 143 4.07 -17.99 -11.43
N CYS A 144 4.07 -16.84 -10.73
CA CYS A 144 3.67 -16.72 -9.33
C CYS A 144 2.86 -15.44 -9.08
N LEU A 145 1.69 -15.56 -8.47
CA LEU A 145 0.90 -14.43 -7.98
C LEU A 145 0.76 -14.52 -6.46
N VAL A 146 1.03 -13.43 -5.76
CA VAL A 146 0.91 -13.32 -4.30
C VAL A 146 -0.17 -12.30 -3.95
N LEU A 147 -1.02 -12.65 -3.00
CA LEU A 147 -1.92 -11.73 -2.29
C LEU A 147 -1.44 -11.66 -0.83
N ASP A 148 -0.94 -10.53 -0.37
CA ASP A 148 -0.60 -10.33 1.05
C ASP A 148 -1.46 -9.24 1.70
N GLU A 149 -1.73 -9.40 3.00
CA GLU A 149 -2.84 -8.76 3.71
C GLU A 149 -4.17 -8.85 2.89
N ALA A 150 -4.49 -10.05 2.38
CA ALA A 150 -5.61 -10.26 1.44
C ALA A 150 -6.98 -9.85 2.01
N ASP A 151 -7.23 -10.10 3.30
CA ASP A 151 -8.43 -9.63 4.01
C ASP A 151 -8.50 -8.11 4.18
N ARG A 152 -7.39 -7.39 3.98
CA ARG A 152 -7.33 -5.92 4.03
C ARG A 152 -7.54 -5.31 2.64
N MET A 153 -7.09 -5.98 1.59
CA MET A 153 -7.54 -5.68 0.22
C MET A 153 -9.07 -5.85 0.09
N LEU A 154 -9.65 -6.82 0.80
CA LEU A 154 -11.10 -6.95 0.94
C LEU A 154 -11.72 -5.79 1.75
N ASP A 155 -11.22 -5.50 2.95
CA ASP A 155 -11.72 -4.39 3.81
C ASP A 155 -11.67 -3.02 3.10
N MET A 156 -10.74 -2.84 2.15
CA MET A 156 -10.57 -1.61 1.36
C MET A 156 -11.34 -1.61 0.02
N GLY A 157 -12.11 -2.67 -0.28
CA GLY A 157 -12.94 -2.78 -1.48
C GLY A 157 -12.21 -3.22 -2.76
N PHE A 158 -10.89 -3.44 -2.71
CA PHE A 158 -10.08 -3.82 -3.88
C PHE A 158 -10.34 -5.24 -4.41
N ILE A 159 -11.19 -6.04 -3.75
CA ILE A 159 -11.50 -7.43 -4.13
C ILE A 159 -11.91 -7.59 -5.61
N GLN A 160 -12.60 -6.62 -6.20
CA GLN A 160 -12.96 -6.68 -7.62
C GLN A 160 -11.77 -6.42 -8.55
N ASP A 161 -10.85 -5.53 -8.17
CA ASP A 161 -9.65 -5.26 -8.96
C ASP A 161 -8.64 -6.40 -8.84
N VAL A 162 -8.48 -6.98 -7.65
CA VAL A 162 -7.76 -8.25 -7.44
C VAL A 162 -8.33 -9.35 -8.36
N ARG A 163 -9.66 -9.53 -8.39
CA ARG A 163 -10.32 -10.50 -9.27
C ARG A 163 -10.16 -10.18 -10.76
N LYS A 164 -9.99 -8.92 -11.19
CA LYS A 164 -9.63 -8.58 -12.57
C LYS A 164 -8.18 -8.95 -12.88
N ILE A 165 -7.23 -8.63 -12.00
CA ILE A 165 -5.80 -8.90 -12.17
C ILE A 165 -5.54 -10.41 -12.24
N MET A 166 -6.13 -11.19 -11.34
CA MET A 166 -5.99 -12.66 -11.32
C MET A 166 -6.51 -13.31 -12.62
N ARG A 167 -7.57 -12.76 -13.25
CA ARG A 167 -8.08 -13.21 -14.56
C ARG A 167 -7.19 -12.84 -15.75
N GLN A 168 -6.29 -11.86 -15.60
CA GLN A 168 -5.30 -11.51 -16.63
C GLN A 168 -4.01 -12.34 -16.50
N CYS A 169 -3.82 -13.05 -15.39
CA CYS A 169 -2.69 -13.95 -15.20
C CYS A 169 -2.96 -15.34 -15.81
N PRO A 170 -1.93 -16.12 -16.19
CA PRO A 170 -2.08 -17.51 -16.59
C PRO A 170 -2.81 -18.36 -15.54
N ASN A 171 -3.59 -19.35 -15.99
CA ASN A 171 -4.25 -20.32 -15.10
C ASN A 171 -3.28 -21.37 -14.52
N SER A 172 -2.11 -21.52 -15.12
CA SER A 172 -1.02 -22.43 -14.72
C SER A 172 0.02 -21.79 -13.79
N ARG A 173 -0.24 -20.56 -13.32
CA ARG A 173 0.58 -19.91 -12.30
C ARG A 173 0.38 -20.58 -10.93
N GLN A 174 1.40 -20.49 -10.08
CA GLN A 174 1.26 -20.65 -8.64
C GLN A 174 0.55 -19.43 -8.04
N THR A 175 -0.35 -19.64 -7.08
CA THR A 175 -1.02 -18.59 -6.30
C THR A 175 -0.71 -18.76 -4.81
N LEU A 176 -0.24 -17.70 -4.17
CA LEU A 176 0.04 -17.64 -2.74
C LEU A 176 -0.88 -16.60 -2.09
N LEU A 177 -1.62 -17.00 -1.06
CA LEU A 177 -2.58 -16.13 -0.36
C LEU A 177 -2.23 -16.06 1.12
N PHE A 178 -1.78 -14.90 1.54
CA PHE A 178 -1.46 -14.57 2.93
C PHE A 178 -2.54 -13.65 3.52
N SER A 179 -3.02 -13.98 4.72
CA SER A 179 -4.09 -13.22 5.37
C SER A 179 -4.01 -13.33 6.89
N ALA A 180 -4.49 -12.32 7.61
CA ALA A 180 -4.72 -12.42 9.06
C ALA A 180 -6.03 -13.16 9.36
N THR A 181 -7.05 -13.02 8.49
CA THR A 181 -8.35 -13.70 8.63
C THR A 181 -8.78 -14.37 7.32
N ILE A 182 -9.33 -15.59 7.41
CA ILE A 182 -9.95 -16.28 6.26
C ILE A 182 -11.46 -16.07 6.35
N THR A 183 -11.93 -14.93 5.87
CA THR A 183 -13.37 -14.66 5.74
C THR A 183 -13.96 -15.47 4.60
N ARG A 184 -15.30 -15.61 4.56
CA ARG A 184 -15.99 -16.30 3.46
C ARG A 184 -15.56 -15.79 2.08
N GLN A 185 -15.47 -14.47 1.88
CA GLN A 185 -15.09 -13.88 0.60
C GLN A 185 -13.61 -14.13 0.22
N ILE A 186 -12.74 -14.42 1.19
CA ILE A 186 -11.36 -14.87 0.96
C ILE A 186 -11.34 -16.36 0.61
N ALA A 187 -12.18 -17.19 1.25
CA ALA A 187 -12.36 -18.59 0.86
C ALA A 187 -12.98 -18.74 -0.55
N ASP A 188 -14.01 -17.93 -0.87
CA ASP A 188 -14.62 -17.85 -2.20
C ASP A 188 -13.57 -17.42 -3.25
N LEU A 189 -12.68 -16.45 -2.92
CA LEU A 189 -11.58 -16.04 -3.80
C LEU A 189 -10.55 -17.15 -4.02
N ALA A 190 -10.20 -17.89 -2.97
CA ALA A 190 -9.29 -19.03 -3.09
C ALA A 190 -9.89 -20.14 -3.96
N GLN A 191 -11.16 -20.50 -3.72
CA GLN A 191 -11.87 -21.53 -4.49
C GLN A 191 -12.01 -21.17 -5.98
N ASP A 192 -12.18 -19.88 -6.31
CA ASP A 192 -12.30 -19.41 -7.69
C ASP A 192 -10.96 -19.37 -8.47
N PHE A 193 -9.80 -19.35 -7.79
CA PHE A 193 -8.52 -18.98 -8.42
C PHE A 193 -7.28 -19.80 -8.01
N MET A 194 -7.40 -20.77 -7.09
CA MET A 194 -6.28 -21.56 -6.55
C MET A 194 -6.50 -23.07 -6.75
N HIS A 195 -5.42 -23.82 -6.97
CA HIS A 195 -5.46 -25.24 -7.32
C HIS A 195 -4.92 -26.13 -6.19
N GLY A 196 -5.82 -26.77 -5.43
CA GLY A 196 -5.45 -27.70 -4.35
C GLY A 196 -4.49 -27.12 -3.30
N PRO A 197 -4.75 -25.93 -2.74
CA PRO A 197 -3.78 -25.19 -1.95
C PRO A 197 -3.39 -25.89 -0.63
N VAL A 198 -2.11 -25.81 -0.29
CA VAL A 198 -1.59 -26.21 1.02
C VAL A 198 -2.02 -25.17 2.05
N HIS A 199 -2.80 -25.59 3.05
CA HIS A 199 -3.21 -24.74 4.16
C HIS A 199 -2.13 -24.71 5.24
N VAL A 200 -1.47 -23.56 5.42
CA VAL A 200 -0.55 -23.31 6.51
C VAL A 200 -1.23 -22.40 7.54
N SER A 201 -1.48 -22.95 8.72
CA SER A 201 -1.89 -22.18 9.88
C SER A 201 -0.75 -22.15 10.89
N VAL A 202 -0.35 -20.95 11.29
CA VAL A 202 0.60 -20.69 12.38
C VAL A 202 -0.18 -20.02 13.50
N GLN A 203 -0.01 -20.51 14.73
CA GLN A 203 -0.68 -19.88 15.87
C GLN A 203 -0.13 -18.47 16.05
N ASN A 204 -1.02 -17.50 16.30
CA ASN A 204 -0.60 -16.11 16.44
C ASN A 204 0.24 -15.94 17.71
N PHE A 205 1.56 -15.84 17.57
CA PHE A 205 2.49 -15.38 18.61
C PHE A 205 2.35 -13.88 18.91
N VAL A 206 1.12 -13.42 19.13
CA VAL A 206 0.83 -12.44 20.18
C VAL A 206 0.38 -13.28 21.36
N ASP A 207 1.36 -13.72 22.15
CA ASP A 207 1.14 -14.38 23.43
C ASP A 207 0.22 -13.48 24.29
N PRO A 208 -1.01 -13.91 24.63
CA PRO A 208 -1.96 -13.04 25.32
C PRO A 208 -1.48 -12.58 26.70
N THR A 209 -0.50 -13.28 27.30
CA THR A 209 0.11 -12.86 28.57
C THR A 209 1.05 -11.66 28.40
N LYS A 210 1.60 -11.45 27.20
CA LYS A 210 2.56 -10.37 26.89
C LYS A 210 1.91 -9.08 26.40
N LEU A 211 0.64 -9.12 26.01
CA LEU A 211 -0.12 -7.95 25.58
C LEU A 211 -1.10 -7.51 26.68
N LYS A 212 -0.63 -6.64 27.58
CA LYS A 212 -1.51 -6.07 28.60
C LYS A 212 -2.48 -5.09 27.96
N GLN A 213 -3.78 -5.28 28.22
CA GLN A 213 -4.85 -4.44 27.69
C GLN A 213 -5.59 -3.75 28.84
N ILE A 214 -5.58 -2.42 28.84
CA ILE A 214 -6.24 -1.61 29.87
C ILE A 214 -7.18 -0.61 29.18
N TYR A 215 -8.39 -0.42 29.72
CA TYR A 215 -9.24 0.71 29.37
C TYR A 215 -9.39 1.69 30.53
N TYR A 216 -9.42 2.98 30.19
CA TYR A 216 -9.70 4.06 31.12
C TYR A 216 -10.93 4.81 30.63
N ASP A 217 -11.85 5.07 31.54
CA ASP A 217 -13.20 5.51 31.28
C ASP A 217 -13.38 6.93 31.82
N VAL A 218 -13.36 7.94 30.95
CA VAL A 218 -13.43 9.36 31.35
C VAL A 218 -14.83 9.94 31.13
N ILE A 219 -15.33 10.59 32.17
CA ILE A 219 -16.70 11.14 32.26
C ILE A 219 -16.99 12.23 31.19
N ASP A 220 -15.97 12.84 30.61
CA ASP A 220 -16.08 13.85 29.55
C ASP A 220 -15.00 13.60 28.48
N ASP A 221 -15.40 13.56 27.20
CA ASP A 221 -14.53 13.47 26.02
C ASP A 221 -13.36 14.48 26.04
N LYS A 222 -13.55 15.65 26.67
CA LYS A 222 -12.50 16.69 26.79
C LYS A 222 -11.31 16.22 27.64
N LEU A 223 -11.51 15.28 28.56
CA LEU A 223 -10.46 14.75 29.43
C LEU A 223 -9.55 13.74 28.71
N LYS A 224 -9.98 13.16 27.58
CA LYS A 224 -9.24 12.11 26.86
C LYS A 224 -7.81 12.51 26.51
N PHE A 225 -7.62 13.76 26.07
CA PHE A 225 -6.28 14.30 25.74
C PHE A 225 -5.42 14.54 26.99
N SER A 226 -6.03 15.03 28.07
CA SER A 226 -5.33 15.26 29.34
C SER A 226 -4.77 13.94 29.89
N LEU A 227 -5.56 12.87 29.82
CA LEU A 227 -5.15 11.52 30.20
C LEU A 227 -4.11 10.91 29.24
N LEU A 228 -4.29 11.07 27.92
CA LEU A 228 -3.28 10.66 26.93
C LEU A 228 -1.92 11.32 27.19
N LEU A 229 -1.90 12.63 27.41
CA LEU A 229 -0.67 13.37 27.70
C LEU A 229 -0.05 12.94 29.02
N HIS A 230 -0.86 12.68 30.06
CA HIS A 230 -0.38 12.18 31.34
C HIS A 230 0.36 10.84 31.18
N PHE A 231 -0.19 9.88 30.44
CA PHE A 231 0.53 8.64 30.13
C PHE A 231 1.82 8.92 29.33
N LEU A 232 1.75 9.68 28.23
CA LEU A 232 2.91 9.97 27.38
C LEU A 232 4.02 10.79 28.07
N LYS A 233 3.72 11.51 29.17
CA LYS A 233 4.70 12.18 30.02
C LYS A 233 5.23 11.30 31.17
N SER A 234 4.50 10.25 31.55
CA SER A 234 4.88 9.33 32.63
C SER A 234 5.76 8.19 32.12
N GLU A 235 5.54 7.74 30.89
CA GLU A 235 6.33 6.67 30.25
C GLU A 235 7.79 7.08 29.97
N ARG A 236 8.70 6.11 30.11
CA ARG A 236 10.15 6.32 29.93
C ARG A 236 10.78 5.27 29.01
N GLY A 237 10.36 5.26 27.75
CA GLY A 237 11.11 4.62 26.66
C GLY A 237 10.23 4.13 25.50
N GLY A 238 10.84 4.05 24.31
CA GLY A 238 10.28 3.35 23.16
C GLY A 238 9.37 4.18 22.25
N LEU A 239 8.84 3.51 21.24
CA LEU A 239 7.93 4.09 20.26
C LEU A 239 6.47 3.85 20.66
N ALA A 240 5.64 4.88 20.48
CA ALA A 240 4.20 4.81 20.75
C ALA A 240 3.37 5.10 19.50
N MET A 241 2.24 4.42 19.34
CA MET A 241 1.23 4.71 18.33
C MET A 241 -0.06 5.21 18.98
N VAL A 242 -0.65 6.29 18.46
CA VAL A 242 -1.91 6.87 18.94
C VAL A 242 -2.94 6.83 17.84
N PHE A 243 -3.95 5.99 17.99
CA PHE A 243 -4.98 5.77 16.97
C PHE A 243 -6.18 6.72 17.15
N CYS A 244 -6.50 7.46 16.10
CA CYS A 244 -7.66 8.34 15.98
C CYS A 244 -8.56 7.89 14.83
N ASN A 245 -9.87 8.10 14.96
CA ASN A 245 -10.85 7.66 13.96
C ASN A 245 -10.93 8.60 12.74
N THR A 246 -10.43 9.83 12.84
CA THR A 246 -10.51 10.84 11.77
C THR A 246 -9.18 11.53 11.52
N GLN A 247 -9.05 12.09 10.32
CA GLN A 247 -7.89 12.88 9.92
C GLN A 247 -7.77 14.14 10.80
N SER A 248 -8.86 14.86 11.02
CA SER A 248 -8.87 16.07 11.86
C SER A 248 -8.54 15.80 13.33
N THR A 249 -8.96 14.67 13.91
CA THR A 249 -8.55 14.28 15.28
C THR A 249 -7.07 13.92 15.32
N THR A 250 -6.56 13.17 14.34
CA THR A 250 -5.12 12.83 14.22
C THR A 250 -4.26 14.09 14.24
N ASP A 251 -4.66 15.06 13.42
CA ASP A 251 -3.99 16.32 13.16
C ASP A 251 -4.11 17.29 14.37
N PHE A 252 -5.24 17.27 15.08
CA PHE A 252 -5.42 17.95 16.37
C PHE A 252 -4.53 17.36 17.47
N VAL A 253 -4.57 16.04 17.68
CA VAL A 253 -3.83 15.37 18.75
C VAL A 253 -2.32 15.54 18.57
N SER A 254 -1.77 15.33 17.38
CA SER A 254 -0.34 15.56 17.10
C SER A 254 0.08 17.01 17.43
N ARG A 255 -0.67 18.03 16.96
CA ARG A 255 -0.37 19.43 17.28
C ARG A 255 -0.47 19.76 18.76
N GLN A 256 -1.42 19.18 19.48
CA GLN A 256 -1.55 19.43 20.92
C GLN A 256 -0.48 18.70 21.74
N LEU A 257 -0.04 17.50 21.32
CA LEU A 257 1.11 16.81 21.91
C LEU A 257 2.40 17.62 21.73
N GLN A 258 2.68 18.10 20.51
CA GLN A 258 3.81 18.99 20.20
C GLN A 258 3.81 20.25 21.08
N LYS A 259 2.66 20.93 21.20
CA LYS A 259 2.49 22.10 22.08
C LYS A 259 2.75 21.82 23.57
N ASN A 260 2.69 20.56 23.99
CA ASN A 260 2.87 20.14 25.38
C ASN A 260 4.23 19.44 25.64
N GLY A 261 5.16 19.52 24.68
CA GLY A 261 6.53 19.01 24.81
C GLY A 261 6.71 17.54 24.45
N ILE A 262 5.74 16.90 23.79
CA ILE A 262 5.86 15.53 23.28
C ILE A 262 6.16 15.58 21.77
N ASP A 263 7.26 14.96 21.33
CA ASP A 263 7.53 14.84 19.89
C ASP A 263 6.58 13.81 19.28
N ALA A 264 5.64 14.32 18.48
CA ALA A 264 4.51 13.58 17.96
C ALA A 264 4.31 13.89 16.48
N LEU A 265 4.41 12.87 15.64
CA LEU A 265 4.22 12.97 14.19
C LEU A 265 2.81 12.52 13.81
N ALA A 266 2.15 13.24 12.90
CA ALA A 266 0.86 12.84 12.35
C ALA A 266 1.04 12.03 11.06
N ILE A 267 0.22 11.00 10.84
CA ILE A 267 0.12 10.32 9.54
C ILE A 267 -1.34 9.90 9.24
N HIS A 268 -1.92 10.48 8.18
CA HIS A 268 -3.28 10.15 7.72
C HIS A 268 -3.36 10.08 6.18
N GLY A 269 -4.50 9.63 5.66
CA GLY A 269 -4.71 9.42 4.21
C GLY A 269 -4.81 10.69 3.36
N GLY A 270 -4.82 11.88 3.99
CA GLY A 270 -4.81 13.18 3.31
C GLY A 270 -3.41 13.76 3.08
N PHE A 271 -2.36 13.12 3.60
CA PHE A 271 -0.97 13.50 3.31
C PHE A 271 -0.55 13.02 1.93
N SER A 272 0.25 13.82 1.21
CA SER A 272 0.91 13.38 -0.02
C SER A 272 1.90 12.24 0.27
N GLN A 273 2.22 11.42 -0.74
CA GLN A 273 3.09 10.26 -0.50
C GLN A 273 4.48 10.66 0.00
N ALA A 274 5.10 11.68 -0.60
CA ALA A 274 6.37 12.24 -0.13
C ALA A 274 6.30 12.70 1.35
N LYS A 275 5.16 13.20 1.82
CA LYS A 275 4.99 13.58 3.23
C LYS A 275 4.80 12.37 4.14
N ARG A 276 4.12 11.31 3.68
CA ARG A 276 3.97 10.05 4.41
C ARG A 276 5.33 9.36 4.58
N ASN A 277 6.10 9.24 3.50
CA ASN A 277 7.47 8.71 3.52
C ASN A 277 8.38 9.51 4.47
N GLN A 278 8.45 10.84 4.34
CA GLN A 278 9.23 11.69 5.25
C GLN A 278 8.81 11.55 6.73
N THR A 279 7.51 11.38 7.02
CA THR A 279 7.05 11.11 8.39
C THR A 279 7.56 9.76 8.89
N MET A 280 7.57 8.72 8.05
CA MET A 280 8.07 7.39 8.44
C MET A 280 9.58 7.37 8.66
N GLU A 281 10.37 7.92 7.73
CA GLU A 281 11.83 8.09 7.86
C GLU A 281 12.18 8.70 9.23
N ARG A 282 11.61 9.89 9.52
CA ARG A 282 11.80 10.59 10.79
C ARG A 282 11.35 9.81 12.04
N PHE A 283 10.39 8.89 11.90
CA PHE A 283 9.89 8.05 12.98
C PHE A 283 10.84 6.89 13.28
N HIS A 284 11.50 6.33 12.26
CA HIS A 284 12.49 5.26 12.41
C HIS A 284 13.85 5.76 12.91
N ASP A 285 14.29 6.96 12.52
CA ASP A 285 15.61 7.52 12.87
C ASP A 285 15.83 7.80 14.38
N ASN A 286 14.77 7.78 15.19
CA ASN A 286 14.78 8.31 16.56
C ASN A 286 14.26 7.31 17.59
N LYS A 287 14.87 7.33 18.79
CA LYS A 287 14.63 6.34 19.85
C LYS A 287 13.35 6.56 20.67
N PHE A 288 12.65 7.68 20.47
CA PHE A 288 11.46 8.05 21.23
C PHE A 288 10.62 9.02 20.39
N HIS A 289 9.44 8.59 19.96
CA HIS A 289 8.46 9.39 19.20
C HIS A 289 7.05 8.84 19.40
N VAL A 290 6.05 9.68 19.15
CA VAL A 290 4.63 9.30 19.14
C VAL A 290 4.05 9.43 17.73
N LEU A 291 3.67 8.32 17.08
CA LEU A 291 3.01 8.34 15.77
C LEU A 291 1.49 8.39 15.95
N VAL A 292 0.89 9.54 15.70
CA VAL A 292 -0.56 9.74 15.72
C VAL A 292 -1.12 9.39 14.33
N CYS A 293 -2.05 8.45 14.25
CA CYS A 293 -2.47 7.86 12.97
C CYS A 293 -3.96 7.47 12.90
N THR A 294 -4.49 7.40 11.68
CA THR A 294 -5.76 6.69 11.40
C THR A 294 -5.51 5.24 10.96
N ASP A 295 -6.50 4.36 11.13
CA ASP A 295 -6.40 2.95 10.70
C ASP A 295 -5.94 2.77 9.26
N VAL A 296 -6.47 3.58 8.34
CA VAL A 296 -6.12 3.54 6.91
C VAL A 296 -4.66 3.89 6.66
N ALA A 297 -4.09 4.78 7.48
CA ALA A 297 -2.72 5.24 7.35
C ALA A 297 -1.69 4.35 8.02
N ALA A 298 -2.11 3.54 9.02
CA ALA A 298 -1.28 2.60 9.78
C ALA A 298 -1.29 1.15 9.26
N ARG A 299 -2.23 0.81 8.36
CA ARG A 299 -2.25 -0.49 7.65
C ARG A 299 -1.02 -0.60 6.73
N GLY A 300 -0.35 -1.74 6.76
CA GLY A 300 0.89 -1.93 6.04
C GLY A 300 2.07 -1.04 6.47
N LEU A 301 2.02 -0.41 7.66
CA LEU A 301 3.24 0.06 8.33
C LEU A 301 3.78 -1.09 9.20
N ASP A 302 4.91 -1.70 8.83
CA ASP A 302 5.65 -2.56 9.76
C ASP A 302 6.65 -1.71 10.55
N ILE A 303 6.23 -1.31 11.74
CA ILE A 303 7.09 -0.61 12.69
C ILE A 303 7.44 -1.60 13.79
N SER A 304 8.70 -2.02 13.82
CA SER A 304 9.25 -2.81 14.91
C SER A 304 9.49 -1.90 16.13
N GLY A 305 9.43 -2.48 17.34
CA GLY A 305 9.75 -1.74 18.56
C GLY A 305 8.68 -0.77 19.09
N ILE A 306 7.46 -0.77 18.55
CA ILE A 306 6.31 -0.16 19.23
C ILE A 306 6.11 -0.87 20.57
N SER A 307 6.22 -0.13 21.67
CA SER A 307 5.92 -0.60 23.03
C SER A 307 4.47 -0.30 23.42
N HIS A 308 3.98 0.88 23.04
CA HIS A 308 2.71 1.43 23.51
C HIS A 308 1.73 1.68 22.35
N VAL A 309 0.49 1.22 22.50
CA VAL A 309 -0.62 1.54 21.60
C VAL A 309 -1.74 2.22 22.38
N TYR A 310 -2.07 3.46 22.01
CA TYR A 310 -3.18 4.21 22.60
C TYR A 310 -4.35 4.29 21.61
N ASN A 311 -5.51 3.70 21.94
CA ASN A 311 -6.76 4.03 21.25
C ASN A 311 -7.29 5.34 21.82
N TYR A 312 -7.05 6.46 21.12
CA TYR A 312 -7.57 7.77 21.48
C TYR A 312 -9.03 7.95 21.06
N ASP A 313 -9.43 7.33 19.95
CA ASP A 313 -10.83 7.05 19.61
C ASP A 313 -11.01 5.53 19.52
N ILE A 314 -12.12 4.98 20.01
CA ILE A 314 -12.39 3.54 19.91
C ILE A 314 -12.84 3.18 18.48
N PRO A 315 -12.28 2.11 17.84
CA PRO A 315 -12.70 1.72 16.49
C PRO A 315 -14.11 1.14 16.51
N LYS A 316 -14.83 1.26 15.39
CA LYS A 316 -16.24 0.81 15.27
C LYS A 316 -16.43 -0.72 15.31
N ASP A 317 -15.35 -1.49 15.18
CA ASP A 317 -15.39 -2.93 15.04
C ASP A 317 -14.19 -3.63 15.70
N SER A 318 -14.41 -4.87 16.18
CA SER A 318 -13.39 -5.64 16.88
C SER A 318 -12.22 -6.07 15.99
N LYS A 319 -12.45 -6.31 14.67
CA LYS A 319 -11.36 -6.63 13.74
C LYS A 319 -10.37 -5.46 13.66
N SER A 320 -10.84 -4.22 13.55
CA SER A 320 -9.99 -3.04 13.58
C SER A 320 -9.27 -2.90 14.93
N TYR A 321 -9.95 -3.12 16.06
CA TYR A 321 -9.33 -3.10 17.40
C TYR A 321 -8.13 -4.06 17.52
N VAL A 322 -8.31 -5.34 17.17
CA VAL A 322 -7.24 -6.36 17.20
C VAL A 322 -6.04 -5.95 16.33
N HIS A 323 -6.28 -5.34 15.16
CA HIS A 323 -5.21 -4.89 14.26
C HIS A 323 -4.45 -3.64 14.73
N ARG A 324 -5.04 -2.82 15.62
CA ARG A 324 -4.35 -1.70 16.27
C ARG A 324 -3.45 -2.20 17.39
N ILE A 325 -3.97 -3.01 18.30
CA ILE A 325 -3.19 -3.55 19.43
C ILE A 325 -2.06 -4.46 18.94
N GLY A 326 -2.28 -5.21 17.84
CA GLY A 326 -1.25 -5.99 17.14
C GLY A 326 -0.14 -5.18 16.44
N ARG A 327 0.00 -3.88 16.73
CA ARG A 327 1.22 -3.10 16.42
C ARG A 327 2.29 -3.23 17.53
N THR A 328 1.89 -3.45 18.79
CA THR A 328 2.80 -3.76 19.91
C THR A 328 2.88 -5.28 20.16
N ALA A 329 3.63 -5.71 21.19
CA ALA A 329 3.87 -7.11 21.58
C ALA A 329 4.46 -8.01 20.46
N ARG A 330 5.21 -7.42 19.52
CA ARG A 330 5.85 -8.11 18.39
C ARG A 330 7.18 -8.76 18.79
N ALA A 331 7.57 -9.80 18.04
CA ALA A 331 8.85 -10.51 18.21
C ALA A 331 9.11 -10.99 19.66
N GLY A 332 8.05 -11.42 20.36
CA GLY A 332 8.13 -11.99 21.71
C GLY A 332 8.36 -11.00 22.85
N LYS A 333 8.41 -9.69 22.56
CA LYS A 333 8.44 -8.61 23.58
C LYS A 333 7.07 -8.40 24.22
N GLU A 334 7.06 -7.80 25.40
CA GLU A 334 5.85 -7.29 26.03
C GLU A 334 5.32 -6.04 25.30
N GLY A 335 4.03 -5.74 25.49
CA GLY A 335 3.36 -4.59 24.90
C GLY A 335 2.16 -4.15 25.73
N LEU A 336 1.90 -2.83 25.75
CA LEU A 336 0.79 -2.23 26.48
C LEU A 336 -0.16 -1.53 25.51
N ALA A 337 -1.42 -1.98 25.50
CA ALA A 337 -2.52 -1.37 24.76
C ALA A 337 -3.47 -0.66 25.74
N ILE A 338 -3.52 0.67 25.64
CA ILE A 338 -4.37 1.54 26.46
C ILE A 338 -5.53 2.05 25.60
N SER A 339 -6.75 1.87 26.07
CA SER A 339 -7.96 2.37 25.42
C SER A 339 -8.60 3.48 26.24
N ILE A 340 -8.64 4.69 25.68
CA ILE A 340 -9.26 5.84 26.34
C ILE A 340 -10.70 5.95 25.82
N ILE A 341 -11.66 5.70 26.71
CA ILE A 341 -13.10 5.74 26.43
C ILE A 341 -13.64 7.07 26.96
N GLY A 342 -14.38 7.81 26.14
CA GLY A 342 -15.26 8.88 26.58
C GLY A 342 -16.72 8.53 26.34
N GLN A 343 -17.64 9.44 26.68
CA GLN A 343 -19.09 9.23 26.60
C GLN A 343 -19.55 8.79 25.19
N ARG A 344 -18.87 9.24 24.13
CA ARG A 344 -19.19 8.85 22.74
C ARG A 344 -18.71 7.46 22.32
N ASP A 345 -17.81 6.84 23.08
CA ASP A 345 -17.10 5.62 22.69
C ASP A 345 -17.74 4.34 23.24
N HIS A 346 -18.66 4.42 24.22
CA HIS A 346 -19.21 3.25 24.92
C HIS A 346 -19.89 2.22 23.99
N GLU A 347 -20.61 2.66 22.96
CA GLU A 347 -21.27 1.77 21.99
C GLU A 347 -20.23 0.96 21.20
N ALA A 348 -19.22 1.64 20.66
CA ALA A 348 -18.12 1.02 19.93
C ALA A 348 -17.30 0.09 20.83
N PHE A 349 -17.03 0.48 22.08
CA PHE A 349 -16.32 -0.35 23.03
C PHE A 349 -17.13 -1.59 23.44
N SER A 350 -18.46 -1.47 23.60
CA SER A 350 -19.33 -2.63 23.81
C SER A 350 -19.30 -3.59 22.62
N ALA A 351 -19.15 -3.11 21.39
CA ALA A 351 -19.01 -3.97 20.20
C ALA A 351 -17.64 -4.69 20.16
N VAL A 352 -16.56 -4.04 20.62
CA VAL A 352 -15.24 -4.67 20.79
C VAL A 352 -15.28 -5.77 21.86
N MET A 353 -15.80 -5.45 23.06
CA MET A 353 -15.86 -6.35 24.21
C MET A 353 -16.71 -7.62 23.97
N ARG A 354 -17.70 -7.58 23.07
CA ARG A 354 -18.56 -8.74 22.74
C ARG A 354 -17.92 -9.79 21.83
N ILE A 355 -16.80 -9.46 21.18
CA ILE A 355 -16.19 -10.29 20.11
C ILE A 355 -14.75 -10.67 20.46
N ASN A 356 -14.12 -10.00 21.43
CA ASN A 356 -12.74 -10.24 21.81
C ASN A 356 -12.66 -11.15 23.04
N ASP A 357 -12.17 -12.39 22.87
CA ASP A 357 -11.97 -13.36 23.96
C ASP A 357 -10.86 -12.95 24.95
N THR A 358 -10.11 -11.88 24.69
CA THR A 358 -9.07 -11.37 25.60
C THR A 358 -9.61 -10.34 26.60
N LYS A 359 -9.28 -10.54 27.87
CA LYS A 359 -9.64 -9.67 29.00
C LYS A 359 -9.02 -8.27 28.84
N ILE A 360 -9.85 -7.25 28.62
CA ILE A 360 -9.45 -5.84 28.74
C ILE A 360 -9.74 -5.38 30.18
N GLU A 361 -8.72 -5.01 30.93
CA GLU A 361 -8.85 -4.63 32.34
C GLU A 361 -9.30 -3.17 32.50
N ARG A 362 -10.11 -2.84 33.52
CA ARG A 362 -10.42 -1.43 33.83
C ARG A 362 -9.28 -0.85 34.66
N GLY A 363 -8.65 0.21 34.16
CA GLY A 363 -7.69 1.00 34.91
C GLY A 363 -8.38 2.02 35.80
N GLU A 364 -7.87 2.22 37.02
CA GLU A 364 -8.28 3.32 37.88
C GLU A 364 -7.76 4.64 37.31
N LEU A 365 -8.59 5.69 37.27
CA LEU A 365 -8.16 6.99 36.73
C LEU A 365 -7.08 7.62 37.62
N PRO A 366 -5.85 7.86 37.11
CA PRO A 366 -4.83 8.56 37.88
C PRO A 366 -5.22 10.03 38.09
N GLN A 367 -4.56 10.70 39.03
CA GLN A 367 -4.65 12.17 39.11
C GLN A 367 -3.81 12.79 37.99
N PHE A 368 -4.47 13.51 37.07
CA PHE A 368 -3.83 14.18 35.94
C PHE A 368 -4.25 15.65 35.81
N GLU A 369 -3.36 16.46 35.26
CA GLU A 369 -3.61 17.87 34.97
C GLU A 369 -4.68 18.02 33.86
N LYS A 370 -5.72 18.82 34.13
CA LYS A 370 -6.83 19.03 33.18
C LYS A 370 -6.52 20.19 32.23
N ILE A 371 -6.01 19.87 31.05
CA ILE A 371 -5.68 20.87 30.03
C ILE A 371 -6.95 21.51 29.48
N ARG A 372 -7.05 22.83 29.66
CA ARG A 372 -8.12 23.65 29.08
C ARG A 372 -7.72 24.07 27.67
N PHE A 373 -8.36 23.50 26.67
CA PHE A 373 -8.25 24.01 25.30
C PHE A 373 -8.86 25.41 25.21
N GLN A 374 -8.02 26.43 25.08
CA GLN A 374 -8.47 27.72 24.57
C GLN A 374 -9.02 27.50 23.16
N HIS A 375 -10.33 27.73 22.97
CA HIS A 375 -10.86 28.00 21.64
C HIS A 375 -10.24 29.32 21.19
N SER A 376 -9.21 29.24 20.34
CA SER A 376 -8.85 30.36 19.48
C SER A 376 -10.09 30.71 18.67
N GLN A 377 -10.75 31.82 19.00
CA GLN A 377 -11.91 32.27 18.26
C GLN A 377 -11.52 32.35 16.78
N SER A 378 -12.34 31.75 15.93
CA SER A 378 -12.20 31.93 14.49
C SER A 378 -12.39 33.42 14.22
N HIS A 379 -11.32 34.12 13.84
CA HIS A 379 -11.42 35.51 13.40
C HIS A 379 -12.35 35.56 12.19
N SER A 380 -13.60 35.96 12.44
CA SER A 380 -14.52 36.39 11.40
C SER A 380 -13.85 37.55 10.66
N PHE A 381 -13.67 37.39 9.35
CA PHE A 381 -13.21 38.48 8.49
C PHE A 381 -14.30 39.56 8.44
N GLU A 382 -14.24 40.52 9.36
CA GLU A 382 -14.95 41.79 9.23
C GLU A 382 -14.35 42.56 8.05
N GLY A 383 -14.96 42.38 6.88
CA GLY A 383 -14.58 43.08 5.66
C GLY A 383 -14.90 44.57 5.79
N GLY A 384 -13.90 45.36 6.18
CA GLY A 384 -14.04 46.82 6.32
C GLY A 384 -14.34 47.51 4.98
N GLY A 385 -15.61 47.80 4.73
CA GLY A 385 -16.09 48.55 3.55
C GLY A 385 -16.50 49.98 3.90
N ARG A 386 -15.64 50.97 3.59
CA ARG A 386 -15.97 52.40 3.73
C ARG A 386 -16.52 52.99 2.43
N GLY A 387 -17.71 53.58 2.51
CA GLY A 387 -18.20 54.64 1.60
C GLY A 387 -18.95 54.17 0.35
N GLY A 388 -19.97 54.93 -0.04
CA GLY A 388 -20.73 54.69 -1.28
C GLY A 388 -22.21 55.09 -1.25
N ASP A 389 -22.57 56.30 -0.81
CA ASP A 389 -23.95 56.80 -1.00
C ASP A 389 -24.22 57.06 -2.50
N ARG A 390 -25.36 56.55 -3.01
CA ARG A 390 -26.17 57.12 -4.11
C ARG A 390 -27.45 56.32 -4.42
N GLY A 391 -28.54 56.69 -3.76
CA GLY A 391 -29.87 57.02 -4.35
C GLY A 391 -30.67 56.08 -5.30
N ARG A 392 -31.98 56.40 -5.34
CA ARG A 392 -33.05 55.97 -6.29
C ARG A 392 -33.67 54.55 -6.22
N GLN A 393 -34.79 54.51 -5.48
CA GLN A 393 -36.14 54.20 -5.98
C GLN A 393 -36.34 53.24 -7.19
N GLY A 394 -37.11 52.18 -6.91
CA GLY A 394 -38.26 51.78 -7.75
C GLY A 394 -37.98 50.76 -8.86
N GLY A 395 -39.05 50.12 -9.38
CA GLY A 395 -38.96 49.25 -10.57
C GLY A 395 -39.41 47.81 -10.35
N PHE A 396 -40.70 47.65 -10.05
CA PHE A 396 -41.49 46.42 -10.19
C PHE A 396 -41.26 45.62 -11.50
N HIS A 397 -41.73 44.36 -11.48
CA HIS A 397 -41.99 43.44 -12.63
C HIS A 397 -40.82 42.60 -13.16
N SER A 398 -40.74 41.37 -12.64
CA SER A 398 -40.41 40.20 -13.46
C SER A 398 -41.52 39.93 -14.49
N HIS A 399 -41.18 39.63 -15.74
CA HIS A 399 -42.02 38.77 -16.59
C HIS A 399 -41.19 37.96 -17.58
N SER A 400 -41.62 36.72 -17.80
CA SER A 400 -40.94 35.71 -18.61
C SER A 400 -40.90 36.05 -20.10
N ARG A 401 -39.86 35.58 -20.80
CA ARG A 401 -40.02 34.61 -21.91
C ARG A 401 -38.69 34.14 -22.54
N GLY A 402 -38.56 32.81 -22.63
CA GLY A 402 -38.29 32.15 -23.91
C GLY A 402 -36.82 31.96 -24.34
N PRO A 403 -36.41 30.73 -24.72
CA PRO A 403 -35.15 30.47 -25.40
C PRO A 403 -35.31 30.55 -26.94
N ASN A 404 -34.20 30.46 -27.68
CA ASN A 404 -33.82 29.27 -28.50
C ASN A 404 -32.86 29.64 -29.66
N ARG A 405 -32.08 28.64 -30.13
CA ARG A 405 -31.31 28.57 -31.40
C ARG A 405 -30.10 29.50 -31.59
N GLY A 406 -28.99 28.90 -32.02
CA GLY A 406 -27.92 29.54 -32.81
C GLY A 406 -28.27 29.49 -34.33
N PRO A 407 -27.34 29.16 -35.27
CA PRO A 407 -25.99 28.60 -35.07
C PRO A 407 -24.88 29.06 -36.05
N SER A 408 -23.70 28.44 -35.92
CA SER A 408 -22.74 28.09 -36.99
C SER A 408 -21.78 29.13 -37.60
N ARG A 409 -20.66 28.56 -38.10
CA ARG A 409 -19.57 29.14 -38.93
C ARG A 409 -18.56 30.04 -38.17
N GLY A 410 -17.25 29.99 -38.46
CA GLY A 410 -16.49 29.07 -39.32
C GLY A 410 -15.30 29.75 -40.04
N PHE A 411 -14.15 29.05 -40.16
CA PHE A 411 -12.87 29.56 -40.73
C PHE A 411 -12.24 30.72 -39.90
N GLY A 412 -10.95 31.07 -40.05
CA GLY A 412 -9.91 30.55 -40.95
C GLY A 412 -8.48 30.74 -40.40
N SER A 413 -7.46 30.51 -41.24
CA SER A 413 -6.03 30.48 -40.84
C SER A 413 -5.26 31.76 -41.21
N SER A 414 -3.96 31.79 -40.88
CA SER A 414 -2.95 32.88 -41.05
C SER A 414 -3.11 34.10 -40.14
N GLY A 415 -2.04 34.83 -39.77
CA GLY A 415 -0.59 34.58 -39.97
C GLY A 415 0.21 35.90 -40.07
N GLY A 416 1.33 36.04 -39.35
CA GLY A 416 2.13 37.27 -39.39
C GLY A 416 3.44 37.22 -38.57
N ARG A 417 4.41 38.08 -38.91
CA ARG A 417 5.73 38.23 -38.26
C ARG A 417 5.97 39.70 -37.86
N ARG A 418 6.66 39.95 -36.74
CA ARG A 418 7.93 40.70 -36.58
C ARG A 418 8.20 40.91 -35.06
N HIS A 419 9.40 40.87 -34.48
CA HIS A 419 10.78 41.33 -34.81
C HIS A 419 11.07 42.81 -34.51
N GLU A 420 11.65 43.06 -33.32
CA GLU A 420 12.64 44.10 -32.92
C GLU A 420 12.87 43.95 -31.39
N GLY A 421 13.99 44.28 -30.75
CA GLY A 421 15.32 44.71 -31.23
C GLY A 421 16.36 44.60 -30.08
N GLY A 422 17.67 44.67 -30.39
CA GLY A 422 18.76 44.68 -29.37
C GLY A 422 19.05 46.09 -28.81
N PRO A 423 20.27 46.44 -28.31
CA PRO A 423 21.56 45.75 -28.56
C PRO A 423 22.68 45.78 -27.45
N ARG A 424 23.66 44.84 -27.57
CA ARG A 424 25.13 44.99 -27.26
C ARG A 424 25.55 45.27 -25.78
N ARG A 425 26.81 45.07 -25.32
CA ARG A 425 28.16 44.69 -25.84
C ARG A 425 29.00 44.11 -24.66
N GLU A 426 30.16 43.44 -24.73
CA GLU A 426 31.04 42.85 -25.78
C GLU A 426 31.46 41.42 -25.31
N GLY A 427 32.70 40.86 -25.23
CA GLY A 427 34.05 41.24 -25.70
C GLY A 427 35.21 40.33 -25.21
N GLN A 428 36.27 40.19 -26.03
CA GLN A 428 37.56 39.46 -25.82
C GLN A 428 37.45 37.91 -25.65
N GLY A 429 38.39 37.07 -26.13
CA GLY A 429 39.58 37.28 -26.97
C GLY A 429 40.23 35.92 -27.38
N SER A 430 41.06 35.89 -28.43
CA SER A 430 41.77 34.68 -28.95
C SER A 430 43.28 34.98 -29.11
N PRO A 431 44.20 34.01 -29.44
CA PRO A 431 44.33 33.51 -30.82
C PRO A 431 44.88 32.06 -31.00
N ARG A 432 45.28 31.77 -32.25
CA ARG A 432 45.68 30.51 -32.95
C ARG A 432 47.18 30.14 -32.75
N GLU A 433 47.94 29.28 -33.49
CA GLU A 433 47.87 28.28 -34.63
C GLU A 433 48.78 27.06 -34.23
N GLY A 434 49.01 25.92 -34.92
CA GLY A 434 48.61 25.34 -36.23
C GLY A 434 49.47 24.10 -36.61
N ARG A 435 49.29 23.53 -37.83
CA ARG A 435 49.91 22.30 -38.43
C ARG A 435 49.49 20.93 -37.81
N ASN A 436 49.41 19.76 -38.47
CA ASN A 436 49.56 19.23 -39.86
C ASN A 436 50.69 18.18 -40.07
N GLU A 437 50.32 16.89 -40.12
CA GLU A 437 50.85 15.76 -40.94
C GLU A 437 49.86 14.57 -40.74
N ARG A 438 49.38 13.82 -41.74
CA ARG A 438 50.01 12.73 -42.56
C ARG A 438 50.49 11.54 -41.68
N ARG A 439 50.27 10.27 -42.05
CA ARG A 439 50.17 9.65 -43.40
C ARG A 439 49.44 8.27 -43.38
N GLU A 440 49.12 7.73 -44.58
CA GLU A 440 48.88 6.32 -45.03
C GLU A 440 48.58 5.19 -43.99
N GLY A 441 47.73 4.16 -44.19
CA GLY A 441 46.86 3.66 -45.29
C GLY A 441 45.96 2.52 -44.69
N SER A 442 45.09 1.77 -45.37
CA SER A 442 44.87 1.52 -46.80
C SER A 442 43.39 1.16 -47.11
N SER A 443 43.06 1.25 -48.40
CA SER A 443 42.08 0.47 -49.19
C SER A 443 41.74 -0.95 -48.68
N GLU A 444 40.60 -1.57 -49.00
CA GLU A 444 39.46 -1.32 -49.94
C GLU A 444 38.16 -1.87 -49.29
N GLY A 445 36.92 -1.71 -49.79
CA GLY A 445 36.39 -1.02 -50.97
C GLY A 445 34.98 -1.54 -51.31
N ARG A 446 34.14 -0.67 -51.93
CA ARG A 446 33.05 -0.89 -52.93
C ARG A 446 32.22 -2.19 -52.93
N GLU A 447 30.92 -2.21 -53.25
CA GLU A 447 29.97 -1.21 -53.79
C GLU A 447 28.53 -1.58 -53.30
N GLY A 448 27.54 -0.69 -53.31
CA GLY A 448 26.56 -0.57 -54.41
C GLY A 448 25.40 -1.60 -54.32
N ARG A 449 24.12 -1.29 -54.58
CA ARG A 449 23.47 -0.04 -55.00
C ARG A 449 21.94 -0.12 -54.73
N GLN A 450 21.31 1.04 -54.49
CA GLN A 450 19.91 1.41 -54.83
C GLN A 450 18.77 0.35 -54.88
N GLY A 451 17.76 0.58 -54.02
CA GLY A 451 16.39 0.86 -54.52
C GLY A 451 15.33 -0.25 -54.48
N GLY A 452 14.06 0.16 -54.63
CA GLY A 452 12.90 -0.73 -54.79
C GLY A 452 11.72 -0.41 -53.85
N ARG A 453 10.58 0.00 -54.41
CA ARG A 453 9.28 0.03 -53.72
C ARG A 453 8.51 -1.25 -54.06
N GLY A 454 7.65 -1.75 -53.17
CA GLY A 454 6.75 -2.87 -53.48
C GLY A 454 5.56 -2.98 -52.52
N PHE A 455 4.35 -3.08 -53.07
CA PHE A 455 3.13 -3.44 -52.33
C PHE A 455 2.94 -4.97 -52.35
N GLY A 456 2.26 -5.53 -51.35
CA GLY A 456 1.78 -6.91 -51.33
C GLY A 456 0.63 -7.06 -50.33
N ASP A 457 -0.49 -7.65 -50.76
CA ASP A 457 -1.77 -7.67 -50.03
C ASP A 457 -2.33 -9.11 -49.94
N ARG A 458 -3.18 -9.38 -48.92
CA ARG A 458 -4.05 -10.58 -48.72
C ARG A 458 -3.36 -11.95 -48.46
N PRO A 459 -4.13 -13.01 -48.08
CA PRO A 459 -5.49 -13.04 -47.52
C PRO A 459 -5.62 -13.77 -46.16
N ARG A 460 -6.81 -13.68 -45.54
CA ARG A 460 -7.27 -14.62 -44.48
C ARG A 460 -8.06 -15.79 -45.10
N PRO A 461 -8.01 -16.99 -44.53
CA PRO A 461 -9.08 -17.99 -44.69
C PRO A 461 -10.34 -17.63 -43.89
N ARG A 462 -11.49 -18.18 -44.30
CA ARG A 462 -12.78 -18.10 -43.61
C ARG A 462 -13.50 -19.45 -43.71
N THR A 463 -13.73 -20.11 -42.59
CA THR A 463 -14.76 -21.16 -42.41
C THR A 463 -15.34 -20.98 -41.00
N SER A 464 -16.64 -21.02 -40.69
CA SER A 464 -17.90 -21.56 -41.27
C SER A 464 -18.28 -22.94 -40.73
N GLY A 465 -19.28 -22.97 -39.85
CA GLY A 465 -19.86 -24.16 -39.22
C GLY A 465 -19.83 -24.06 -37.67
N GLY A 466 -20.86 -24.46 -36.92
CA GLY A 466 -22.20 -24.86 -37.35
C GLY A 466 -22.91 -25.75 -36.33
N GLY A 467 -23.96 -25.25 -35.68
CA GLY A 467 -24.72 -25.97 -34.64
C GLY A 467 -24.04 -26.01 -33.26
N GLY A 468 -24.73 -26.39 -32.19
CA GLY A 468 -26.16 -26.69 -32.08
C GLY A 468 -26.49 -27.65 -30.92
N TYR A 469 -27.64 -27.46 -30.28
CA TYR A 469 -28.20 -28.28 -29.18
C TYR A 469 -27.44 -28.27 -27.83
N ARG A 470 -28.01 -28.73 -26.70
CA ARG A 470 -29.35 -28.52 -26.06
C ARG A 470 -29.35 -29.24 -24.70
N GLY A 471 -29.80 -28.58 -23.63
CA GLY A 471 -30.46 -29.16 -22.44
C GLY A 471 -29.79 -30.30 -21.63
N GLY A 472 -29.59 -30.09 -20.32
CA GLY A 472 -29.15 -31.15 -19.38
C GLY A 472 -29.33 -30.79 -17.91
N GLN A 473 -30.56 -30.84 -17.39
CA GLN A 473 -30.83 -30.67 -15.94
C GLN A 473 -30.50 -31.98 -15.18
N GLY A 474 -29.77 -31.92 -14.06
CA GLY A 474 -29.02 -33.08 -13.54
C GLY A 474 -29.06 -33.41 -12.03
N LYS A 475 -29.92 -32.79 -11.22
CA LYS A 475 -30.17 -33.08 -9.77
C LYS A 475 -29.03 -32.82 -8.76
N GLY A 476 -29.45 -32.44 -7.55
CA GLY A 476 -28.60 -32.21 -6.37
C GLY A 476 -28.38 -33.45 -5.49
N PRO A 477 -27.78 -33.28 -4.29
CA PRO A 477 -27.02 -34.34 -3.62
C PRO A 477 -27.82 -35.26 -2.70
N ARG A 478 -27.28 -36.46 -2.47
CA ARG A 478 -27.66 -37.33 -1.34
C ARG A 478 -26.97 -36.84 -0.05
N ARG A 479 -27.73 -36.56 1.01
CA ARG A 479 -27.20 -36.50 2.37
C ARG A 479 -26.83 -37.92 2.84
N PHE A 480 -25.72 -38.04 3.57
CA PHE A 480 -25.51 -39.12 4.54
C PHE A 480 -25.65 -38.55 5.96
N GLN A 481 -26.05 -39.39 6.92
CA GLN A 481 -26.43 -38.94 8.25
C GLN A 481 -25.96 -39.94 9.34
N GLN A 482 -25.25 -39.40 10.33
CA GLN A 482 -25.06 -39.88 11.70
C GLN A 482 -24.83 -41.38 11.97
N ARG A 483 -23.58 -41.70 12.29
CA ARG A 483 -23.15 -42.38 13.54
C ARG A 483 -21.92 -41.58 14.03
N ARG A 484 -21.70 -41.20 15.30
CA ARG A 484 -21.98 -41.80 16.62
C ARG A 484 -21.41 -43.21 16.75
N ASP A 485 -20.15 -43.26 17.15
CA ASP A 485 -19.86 -43.42 18.59
C ASP A 485 -19.10 -42.16 19.07
#